data_AF-A0A2E8SZV9-F1
#
_entry.id   AF-A0A2E8SZV9-F1
#
_cell.length_a   1.000
_cell.length_b   1.000
_cell.length_c   1.000
_cell.angle_alpha   90.00
_cell.angle_beta   90.00
_cell.angle_gamma   90.00
#
_symmetry.space_group_name_H-M   'P 1'
#
loop_
_entity.id
_entity.type
_entity.pdbx_description
1 polymer ?
#
loop_
_entity_poly.entity_id
_entity_poly.type
_entity_poly.pdbx_seq_one_letter_code
_entity_poly.pdbx_strand_id
1 'polypeptide(L)'
;MSSVLTDQMVPDDVGAATSGDPQGAVSGGVAIQSPHPSSVSPAPEQFGLGDTTLPPVVVGDTLFEDPGYVSFDIYETAAVQSAIVASCPHAGRGYPAGMLAMAAQPVEALRGLEDFGVDCLLPGLAAVGIPTLVNRVARAFLDVNRDASALDSAMFDGPVKAAKPCHHVRAGYGLIPKLTAARKPIYANRLDAAEASLRTTIVHAPYHAALQRLTDKAMQQHGHVLLVDFHSMPGQDRMNNALPDIIFGDGHGTTLDRATADAVSGFFKDAGLSVGWNHPYAGGHITRSNGDARSARQALQIEINRNLYMDGPARLDSQRTLGLRETISAFGAFLVTTFGETGTAA
;
A
#
# COMPACT_ATOMS: atom_id res chain seq x y z
N MET A 1 -47.65 41.67 24.49
CA MET A 1 -48.39 41.84 25.76
C MET A 1 -49.36 40.68 25.92
N SER A 2 -49.45 40.16 27.15
CA SER A 2 -50.38 39.16 27.68
C SER A 2 -50.24 37.67 27.28
N SER A 3 -49.58 36.96 28.19
CA SER A 3 -49.94 35.69 28.84
C SER A 3 -51.39 35.19 28.73
N VAL A 4 -51.60 33.87 28.79
CA VAL A 4 -52.07 33.12 29.99
C VAL A 4 -52.27 31.63 29.65
N LEU A 5 -51.82 30.78 30.57
CA LEU A 5 -52.09 29.33 30.67
C LEU A 5 -53.57 29.04 30.95
N THR A 6 -54.08 27.91 30.46
CA THR A 6 -55.01 27.09 31.25
C THR A 6 -54.78 25.60 31.00
N ASP A 7 -54.65 24.93 32.13
CA ASP A 7 -54.50 23.50 32.41
C ASP A 7 -55.90 22.89 32.61
N GLN A 8 -56.16 21.66 32.12
CA GLN A 8 -57.23 20.78 32.63
C GLN A 8 -56.96 19.29 32.35
N MET A 9 -56.73 18.58 33.46
CA MET A 9 -57.34 17.32 33.92
C MET A 9 -57.04 15.97 33.24
N VAL A 10 -56.43 15.12 34.07
CA VAL A 10 -56.18 13.67 34.03
C VAL A 10 -57.49 12.87 34.25
N PRO A 11 -57.61 11.62 33.76
CA PRO A 11 -57.46 10.49 34.69
C PRO A 11 -56.52 9.38 34.20
N ASP A 12 -55.84 8.81 35.19
CA ASP A 12 -55.07 7.57 35.13
C ASP A 12 -55.94 6.39 34.65
N ASP A 13 -55.35 5.49 33.86
CA ASP A 13 -55.65 4.07 34.02
C ASP A 13 -54.44 3.18 33.68
N VAL A 14 -54.36 2.10 34.43
CA VAL A 14 -53.16 1.32 34.74
C VAL A 14 -53.07 0.08 33.86
N GLY A 15 -51.88 -0.19 33.32
CA GLY A 15 -51.40 -1.57 33.13
C GLY A 15 -51.41 -2.11 31.69
N ALA A 16 -50.22 -2.30 31.13
CA ALA A 16 -49.65 -3.62 30.83
C ALA A 16 -48.36 -3.45 30.02
N ALA A 17 -47.29 -4.04 30.52
CA ALA A 17 -45.98 -4.05 29.91
C ALA A 17 -45.97 -4.89 28.62
N THR A 18 -45.44 -4.33 27.54
CA THR A 18 -44.73 -5.10 26.50
C THR A 18 -43.52 -4.32 26.04
N SER A 19 -42.36 -4.88 26.34
CA SER A 19 -41.03 -4.47 25.90
C SER A 19 -40.93 -4.36 24.38
N GLY A 20 -40.53 -3.19 23.89
CA GLY A 20 -40.12 -2.97 22.50
C GLY A 20 -39.02 -1.93 22.48
N ASP A 21 -37.76 -2.39 22.37
CA ASP A 21 -36.60 -1.53 22.16
C ASP A 21 -36.69 -0.82 20.79
N PRO A 22 -36.39 0.49 20.71
CA PRO A 22 -36.21 1.17 19.44
C PRO A 22 -34.80 0.95 18.88
N GLN A 23 -34.77 0.77 17.57
CA GLN A 23 -33.59 0.72 16.72
C GLN A 23 -32.63 1.90 16.95
N GLY A 24 -31.31 1.64 16.88
CA GLY A 24 -30.33 2.70 16.61
C GLY A 24 -28.92 2.46 17.16
N ALA A 25 -28.16 1.53 16.59
CA ALA A 25 -26.69 1.58 16.62
C ALA A 25 -26.11 0.70 15.51
N VAL A 26 -25.63 1.32 14.43
CA VAL A 26 -24.76 0.65 13.45
C VAL A 26 -23.37 0.57 14.07
N SER A 27 -23.06 -0.55 14.71
CA SER A 27 -21.70 -0.87 15.15
C SER A 27 -20.88 -1.23 13.92
N GLY A 28 -19.98 -0.34 13.49
CA GLY A 28 -18.92 -0.66 12.52
C GLY A 28 -18.00 -1.74 13.10
N GLY A 29 -18.17 -2.97 12.63
CA GLY A 29 -17.42 -4.12 13.13
C GLY A 29 -15.96 -4.07 12.68
N VAL A 30 -15.04 -4.03 13.64
CA VAL A 30 -13.62 -4.32 13.43
C VAL A 30 -13.49 -5.83 13.23
N ALA A 31 -13.09 -6.26 12.02
CA ALA A 31 -12.80 -7.67 11.77
C ALA A 31 -11.45 -8.02 12.40
N ILE A 32 -11.46 -8.95 13.37
CA ILE A 32 -10.27 -9.57 13.93
C ILE A 32 -10.03 -10.86 13.12
N GLN A 33 -8.97 -10.90 12.31
CA GLN A 33 -8.58 -12.12 11.57
C GLN A 33 -7.35 -12.80 12.20
N SER A 34 -7.40 -14.12 12.20
CA SER A 34 -6.34 -15.05 12.64
C SER A 34 -5.11 -15.01 11.71
N PRO A 35 -3.94 -15.54 12.14
CA PRO A 35 -2.70 -15.56 11.36
C PRO A 35 -2.92 -16.06 9.94
N HIS A 36 -2.37 -15.38 8.93
CA HIS A 36 -2.12 -16.02 7.64
C HIS A 36 -0.83 -16.85 7.80
N PRO A 37 -0.89 -18.19 7.84
CA PRO A 37 0.31 -18.99 7.66
C PRO A 37 0.81 -18.75 6.24
N SER A 38 2.09 -18.40 6.14
CA SER A 38 2.82 -18.14 4.90
C SER A 38 2.51 -19.13 3.76
N SER A 39 2.50 -18.61 2.52
CA SER A 39 2.74 -19.27 1.21
C SER A 39 1.58 -19.76 0.32
N VAL A 40 0.32 -19.45 0.62
CA VAL A 40 -0.77 -19.79 -0.31
C VAL A 40 -1.12 -18.57 -1.17
N SER A 41 -0.88 -18.66 -2.48
CA SER A 41 -1.48 -17.74 -3.45
C SER A 41 -3.00 -17.69 -3.18
N PRO A 42 -3.56 -16.54 -2.82
CA PRO A 42 -4.98 -16.45 -2.52
C PRO A 42 -5.82 -16.98 -3.69
N ALA A 43 -6.92 -17.67 -3.37
CA ALA A 43 -7.73 -18.32 -4.38
C ALA A 43 -8.30 -17.31 -5.40
N PRO A 44 -8.36 -17.66 -6.71
CA PRO A 44 -8.93 -16.84 -7.79
C PRO A 44 -10.33 -16.26 -7.52
N GLU A 45 -11.10 -16.88 -6.63
CA GLU A 45 -12.45 -16.41 -6.27
C GLU A 45 -12.43 -15.05 -5.51
N GLN A 46 -11.25 -14.60 -5.06
CA GLN A 46 -10.99 -13.23 -4.58
C GLN A 46 -10.82 -12.19 -5.70
N PHE A 47 -10.95 -12.58 -6.98
CA PHE A 47 -10.86 -11.65 -8.09
C PHE A 47 -12.14 -10.80 -8.28
N GLY A 48 -13.22 -11.08 -7.56
CA GLY A 48 -14.26 -10.07 -7.35
C GLY A 48 -13.72 -8.96 -6.46
N LEU A 49 -14.05 -7.70 -6.74
CA LEU A 49 -13.64 -6.54 -5.94
C LEU A 49 -14.03 -6.61 -4.45
N GLY A 50 -14.85 -7.59 -4.07
CA GLY A 50 -15.26 -7.83 -2.70
C GLY A 50 -15.91 -6.59 -2.10
N ASP A 51 -15.58 -6.30 -0.85
CA ASP A 51 -15.97 -5.06 -0.20
C ASP A 51 -15.11 -3.89 -0.71
N THR A 52 -15.70 -3.02 -1.53
CA THR A 52 -15.06 -1.81 -2.07
C THR A 52 -14.58 -0.80 -1.01
N THR A 53 -15.01 -0.93 0.25
CA THR A 53 -14.58 -0.05 1.35
C THR A 53 -13.28 -0.50 2.00
N LEU A 54 -12.84 -1.73 1.70
CA LEU A 54 -11.60 -2.35 2.16
C LEU A 54 -11.32 -2.02 3.64
N PRO A 55 -12.13 -2.49 4.59
CA PRO A 55 -12.04 -2.06 5.98
C PRO A 55 -10.64 -2.32 6.58
N PRO A 56 -10.17 -1.48 7.52
CA PRO A 56 -8.93 -1.74 8.23
C PRO A 56 -9.06 -3.03 9.03
N VAL A 57 -7.97 -3.80 9.09
CA VAL A 57 -7.90 -5.06 9.85
C VAL A 57 -7.07 -4.80 11.10
N VAL A 58 -7.65 -4.94 12.28
CA VAL A 58 -6.89 -4.83 13.53
C VAL A 58 -6.29 -6.20 13.85
N VAL A 59 -4.97 -6.21 14.00
CA VAL A 59 -4.18 -7.42 14.16
C VAL A 59 -3.67 -7.48 15.60
N GLY A 60 -3.91 -8.60 16.29
CA GLY A 60 -3.37 -8.80 17.64
C GLY A 60 -1.85 -8.91 17.64
N ASP A 61 -1.18 -8.30 18.61
CA ASP A 61 0.28 -8.22 18.64
C ASP A 61 0.96 -9.58 18.79
N THR A 62 0.26 -10.56 19.39
CA THR A 62 0.73 -11.96 19.50
C THR A 62 0.96 -12.60 18.13
N LEU A 63 0.38 -12.06 17.05
CA LEU A 63 0.65 -12.53 15.70
C LEU A 63 2.13 -12.36 15.34
N PHE A 64 2.78 -11.30 15.81
CA PHE A 64 4.19 -11.02 15.50
C PHE A 64 5.16 -11.89 16.30
N GLU A 65 4.67 -12.63 17.29
CA GLU A 65 5.45 -13.59 18.06
C GLU A 65 5.53 -14.95 17.34
N ASP A 66 4.66 -15.21 16.36
CA ASP A 66 4.69 -16.42 15.55
C ASP A 66 5.93 -16.41 14.62
N PRO A 67 6.87 -17.36 14.76
CA PRO A 67 8.03 -17.46 13.87
C PRO A 67 7.66 -17.67 12.39
N GLY A 68 6.45 -18.15 12.10
CA GLY A 68 5.92 -18.35 10.76
C GLY A 68 5.19 -17.15 10.18
N TYR A 69 5.06 -16.05 10.93
CA TYR A 69 4.42 -14.83 10.46
C TYR A 69 5.22 -14.16 9.36
N VAL A 70 4.53 -13.79 8.29
CA VAL A 70 5.03 -12.89 7.25
C VAL A 70 4.04 -11.75 7.06
N SER A 71 4.58 -10.55 6.87
CA SER A 71 3.80 -9.33 6.69
C SER A 71 3.30 -9.13 5.26
N PHE A 72 3.51 -10.09 4.37
CA PHE A 72 3.26 -9.94 2.94
C PHE A 72 2.72 -11.23 2.33
N ASP A 73 2.06 -11.09 1.19
CA ASP A 73 1.71 -12.20 0.30
C ASP A 73 2.57 -12.20 -0.95
N ILE A 74 2.75 -13.37 -1.54
CA ILE A 74 3.35 -13.53 -2.87
C ILE A 74 2.33 -14.21 -3.77
N TYR A 75 1.97 -13.52 -4.84
CA TYR A 75 1.14 -14.02 -5.91
C TYR A 75 2.04 -14.50 -7.05
N GLU A 76 2.11 -15.80 -7.28
CA GLU A 76 2.90 -16.38 -8.37
C GLU A 76 2.27 -17.67 -8.88
N THR A 77 2.44 -17.95 -10.18
CA THR A 77 2.09 -19.26 -10.74
C THR A 77 3.33 -20.14 -10.80
N ALA A 78 3.23 -21.40 -10.39
CA ALA A 78 4.38 -22.32 -10.37
C ALA A 78 4.93 -22.67 -11.78
N ALA A 79 4.10 -22.52 -12.83
CA ALA A 79 4.42 -23.00 -14.17
C ALA A 79 5.33 -22.07 -14.99
N VAL A 80 5.20 -20.75 -14.82
CA VAL A 80 5.95 -19.75 -15.60
C VAL A 80 6.27 -18.55 -14.71
N GLN A 81 7.55 -18.14 -14.70
CA GLN A 81 8.00 -16.90 -14.08
C GLN A 81 8.85 -16.13 -15.08
N SER A 82 8.48 -14.88 -15.32
CA SER A 82 9.14 -13.97 -16.25
C SER A 82 10.38 -13.30 -15.62
N ALA A 83 11.10 -12.50 -16.41
CA ALA A 83 12.16 -11.61 -15.93
C ALA A 83 11.60 -10.38 -15.17
N ILE A 84 10.29 -10.32 -14.90
CA ILE A 84 9.65 -9.20 -14.22
C ILE A 84 9.26 -9.62 -12.80
N VAL A 85 9.49 -8.74 -11.84
CA VAL A 85 8.99 -8.89 -10.45
C VAL A 85 8.17 -7.65 -10.11
N ALA A 86 7.01 -7.83 -9.50
CA ALA A 86 6.18 -6.72 -9.02
C ALA A 86 6.24 -6.58 -7.49
N SER A 87 6.23 -5.35 -7.00
CA SER A 87 6.19 -4.97 -5.59
C SER A 87 5.00 -4.04 -5.34
N CYS A 88 4.27 -4.24 -4.25
CA CYS A 88 3.18 -3.38 -3.79
C CYS A 88 3.34 -3.14 -2.28
N PRO A 89 4.11 -2.11 -1.88
CA PRO A 89 4.56 -1.95 -0.51
C PRO A 89 3.52 -1.28 0.40
N HIS A 90 2.56 -0.54 -0.15
CA HIS A 90 1.72 0.41 0.60
C HIS A 90 0.22 0.11 0.58
N ALA A 91 -0.23 -0.98 -0.05
CA ALA A 91 -1.65 -1.37 -0.08
C ALA A 91 -2.14 -2.06 1.21
N GLY A 92 -1.23 -2.36 2.15
CA GLY A 92 -1.52 -3.06 3.39
C GLY A 92 -2.50 -2.32 4.29
N ARG A 93 -3.40 -3.08 4.93
CA ARG A 93 -4.50 -2.60 5.78
C ARG A 93 -4.48 -3.21 7.18
N GLY A 94 -3.43 -3.97 7.51
CA GLY A 94 -3.21 -4.55 8.83
C GLY A 94 -2.64 -3.51 9.80
N TYR A 95 -3.38 -3.24 10.87
CA TYR A 95 -3.03 -2.30 11.94
C TYR A 95 -2.82 -3.07 13.24
N PRO A 96 -1.57 -3.16 13.74
CA PRO A 96 -1.28 -3.79 15.03
C PRO A 96 -2.04 -3.13 16.19
N ALA A 97 -2.66 -3.92 17.06
CA ALA A 97 -3.43 -3.44 18.19
C ALA A 97 -2.58 -2.57 19.13
N GLY A 98 -1.34 -2.96 19.41
CA GLY A 98 -0.40 -2.18 20.22
C GLY A 98 -0.05 -0.83 19.60
N MET A 99 0.06 -0.78 18.26
CA MET A 99 0.24 0.51 17.55
C MET A 99 -0.97 1.41 17.76
N LEU A 100 -2.19 0.88 17.63
CA LEU A 100 -3.42 1.66 17.79
C LEU A 100 -3.59 2.16 19.23
N ALA A 101 -3.19 1.37 20.23
CA ALA A 101 -3.18 1.80 21.63
C ALA A 101 -2.21 2.97 21.89
N MET A 102 -1.13 3.08 21.12
CA MET A 102 -0.18 4.21 21.18
C MET A 102 -0.60 5.41 20.30
N ALA A 103 -1.57 5.22 19.40
CA ALA A 103 -1.96 6.23 18.44
C ALA A 103 -2.79 7.36 19.08
N ALA A 104 -2.48 8.61 18.71
CA ALA A 104 -3.27 9.79 19.04
C ALA A 104 -4.41 10.03 18.03
N GLN A 105 -4.46 9.26 16.95
CA GLN A 105 -5.40 9.43 15.85
C GLN A 105 -6.21 8.14 15.65
N PRO A 106 -7.49 8.24 15.26
CA PRO A 106 -8.29 7.06 14.93
C PRO A 106 -7.73 6.38 13.67
N VAL A 107 -8.02 5.08 13.50
CA VAL A 107 -7.48 4.28 12.39
C VAL A 107 -7.82 4.89 11.03
N GLU A 108 -9.00 5.47 10.90
CA GLU A 108 -9.49 6.17 9.68
C GLU A 108 -8.55 7.29 9.26
N ALA A 109 -7.95 8.02 10.21
CA ALA A 109 -6.99 9.08 9.91
C ALA A 109 -5.61 8.56 9.48
N LEU A 110 -5.28 7.31 9.85
CA LEU A 110 -4.04 6.64 9.44
C LEU A 110 -4.14 6.14 8.00
N ARG A 111 -5.34 5.77 7.55
CA ARG A 111 -5.61 5.22 6.21
C ARG A 111 -5.20 6.14 5.07
N GLY A 112 -5.09 7.45 5.31
CA GLY A 112 -4.57 8.39 4.30
C GLY A 112 -3.13 8.11 3.86
N LEU A 113 -2.38 7.29 4.61
CA LEU A 113 -1.04 6.82 4.25
C LEU A 113 -1.06 5.54 3.40
N GLU A 114 -2.21 4.87 3.27
CA GLU A 114 -2.36 3.70 2.40
C GLU A 114 -2.32 4.14 0.95
N ASP A 115 -1.75 3.27 0.11
CA ASP A 115 -2.00 3.25 -1.31
C ASP A 115 -3.24 2.41 -1.56
N PHE A 116 -4.36 2.99 -1.11
CA PHE A 116 -5.64 2.31 -0.96
C PHE A 116 -6.02 1.55 -2.23
N GLY A 117 -6.18 0.23 -2.12
CA GLY A 117 -6.68 -0.65 -3.18
C GLY A 117 -5.76 -0.85 -4.39
N VAL A 118 -4.48 -0.45 -4.34
CA VAL A 118 -3.53 -0.78 -5.42
C VAL A 118 -3.41 -2.29 -5.60
N ASP A 119 -3.46 -3.07 -4.52
CA ASP A 119 -3.43 -4.54 -4.58
C ASP A 119 -4.60 -5.13 -5.37
N CYS A 120 -5.74 -4.44 -5.45
CA CYS A 120 -6.89 -4.86 -6.24
C CYS A 120 -6.69 -4.68 -7.76
N LEU A 121 -5.68 -3.92 -8.19
CA LEU A 121 -5.34 -3.68 -9.60
C LEU A 121 -4.37 -4.72 -10.17
N LEU A 122 -3.57 -5.33 -9.31
CA LEU A 122 -2.49 -6.26 -9.66
C LEU A 122 -2.85 -7.74 -9.88
N PRO A 123 -4.06 -8.28 -9.59
CA PRO A 123 -4.23 -9.73 -9.58
C PRO A 123 -3.97 -10.44 -10.92
N GLY A 124 -4.06 -9.74 -12.05
CA GLY A 124 -3.76 -10.30 -13.37
C GLY A 124 -2.27 -10.45 -13.69
N LEU A 125 -1.37 -9.84 -12.91
CA LEU A 125 0.08 -9.92 -13.13
C LEU A 125 0.61 -11.36 -12.96
N ALA A 126 0.11 -12.09 -11.96
CA ALA A 126 0.51 -13.48 -11.75
C ALA A 126 0.09 -14.39 -12.93
N ALA A 127 -1.06 -14.12 -13.56
CA ALA A 127 -1.56 -14.90 -14.70
C ALA A 127 -0.67 -14.78 -15.95
N VAL A 128 0.09 -13.70 -16.07
CA VAL A 128 1.07 -13.49 -17.14
C VAL A 128 2.51 -13.84 -16.72
N GLY A 129 2.68 -14.50 -15.56
CA GLY A 129 3.98 -14.98 -15.09
C GLY A 129 4.81 -13.93 -14.33
N ILE A 130 4.20 -12.86 -13.81
CA ILE A 130 4.89 -11.86 -12.99
C ILE A 130 4.62 -12.15 -11.50
N PRO A 131 5.61 -12.69 -10.75
CA PRO A 131 5.48 -12.79 -9.30
C PRO A 131 5.28 -11.41 -8.66
N THR A 132 4.26 -11.28 -7.82
CA THR A 132 3.87 -10.02 -7.20
C THR A 132 3.92 -10.12 -5.67
N LEU A 133 4.77 -9.32 -5.05
CA LEU A 133 4.91 -9.20 -3.59
C LEU A 133 4.02 -8.07 -3.07
N VAL A 134 3.10 -8.36 -2.16
CA VAL A 134 2.16 -7.37 -1.60
C VAL A 134 2.30 -7.30 -0.09
N ASN A 135 2.71 -6.15 0.44
CA ASN A 135 2.75 -5.93 1.89
C ASN A 135 1.32 -5.78 2.46
N ARG A 136 1.04 -6.46 3.56
CA ARG A 136 -0.27 -6.48 4.25
C ARG A 136 -0.32 -5.59 5.48
N VAL A 137 0.82 -5.19 6.01
CA VAL A 137 0.88 -4.26 7.13
C VAL A 137 0.78 -2.83 6.63
N ALA A 138 -0.04 -2.02 7.32
CA ALA A 138 -0.25 -0.63 6.94
C ALA A 138 1.04 0.18 7.05
N ARG A 139 1.27 1.06 6.06
CA ARG A 139 2.43 1.97 6.02
C ARG A 139 2.56 2.83 7.28
N ALA A 140 1.44 3.16 7.92
CA ALA A 140 1.43 3.91 9.18
C ALA A 140 2.21 3.20 10.31
N PHE A 141 2.28 1.86 10.29
CA PHE A 141 3.09 1.08 11.21
C PHE A 141 4.58 1.10 10.82
N LEU A 142 4.87 0.80 9.56
CA LEU A 142 6.22 0.86 8.99
C LEU A 142 6.15 0.99 7.46
N ASP A 143 6.98 1.87 6.90
CA ASP A 143 7.11 2.08 5.46
C ASP A 143 8.26 1.22 4.90
N VAL A 144 7.92 0.09 4.27
CA VAL A 144 8.92 -0.80 3.64
C VAL A 144 9.62 -0.16 2.43
N ASN A 145 9.09 0.93 1.88
CA ASN A 145 9.72 1.74 0.82
C ASN A 145 10.60 2.88 1.40
N ARG A 146 11.19 2.65 2.58
CA ARG A 146 12.22 3.49 3.20
C ARG A 146 13.42 2.65 3.60
N ASP A 147 14.57 3.29 3.64
CA ASP A 147 15.78 2.71 4.20
C ASP A 147 15.58 2.41 5.71
N ALA A 148 16.11 1.29 6.19
CA ALA A 148 15.96 0.85 7.58
C ALA A 148 16.57 1.83 8.61
N SER A 149 17.47 2.71 8.18
CA SER A 149 18.07 3.76 9.01
C SER A 149 17.34 5.11 8.91
N ALA A 150 16.30 5.23 8.07
CA ALA A 150 15.54 6.47 7.85
C ALA A 150 14.58 6.79 9.02
N LEU A 151 15.08 6.83 10.25
CA LEU A 151 14.32 7.08 11.47
C LEU A 151 14.43 8.55 11.90
N ASP A 152 13.34 9.11 12.44
CA ASP A 152 13.41 10.36 13.21
C ASP A 152 13.73 10.00 14.66
N SER A 153 14.99 10.17 15.08
CA SER A 153 15.43 9.86 16.45
C SER A 153 14.63 10.57 17.54
N ALA A 154 14.01 11.73 17.23
CA ALA A 154 13.19 12.45 18.20
C ALA A 154 11.86 11.75 18.53
N MET A 155 11.45 10.76 17.72
CA MET A 155 10.25 9.97 17.98
C MET A 155 10.43 8.91 19.08
N PHE A 156 11.66 8.59 19.47
CA PHE A 156 11.95 7.45 20.34
C PHE A 156 12.49 7.90 21.69
N ASP A 157 12.07 7.24 22.76
CA ASP A 157 12.70 7.31 24.07
C ASP A 157 13.83 6.28 24.16
N GLY A 158 15.07 6.77 24.16
CA GLY A 158 16.28 5.97 24.01
C GLY A 158 16.93 6.07 22.61
N PRO A 159 18.16 5.57 22.47
CA PRO A 159 18.92 5.66 21.23
C PRO A 159 18.41 4.67 20.16
N VAL A 160 18.34 5.13 18.92
CA VAL A 160 18.05 4.30 17.74
C VAL A 160 19.14 4.45 16.67
N LYS A 161 19.32 3.43 15.83
CA LYS A 161 20.29 3.43 14.72
C LYS A 161 19.75 4.23 13.52
N ALA A 162 19.67 5.55 13.68
CA ALA A 162 19.24 6.46 12.61
C ALA A 162 20.43 6.99 11.80
N ALA A 163 20.28 7.04 10.48
CA ALA A 163 21.19 7.80 9.62
C ALA A 163 20.88 9.31 9.70
N LYS A 164 21.69 10.12 8.99
CA LYS A 164 21.42 11.55 8.86
C LYS A 164 20.03 11.78 8.25
N PRO A 165 19.16 12.60 8.88
CA PRO A 165 17.78 12.78 8.41
C PRO A 165 17.71 13.30 6.97
N CYS A 166 17.13 12.49 6.08
CA CYS A 166 16.81 12.88 4.71
C CYS A 166 15.55 13.78 4.66
N HIS A 167 15.19 14.25 3.48
CA HIS A 167 13.99 15.09 3.28
C HIS A 167 12.71 14.42 3.83
N HIS A 168 12.50 13.12 3.58
CA HIS A 168 11.31 12.40 4.02
C HIS A 168 11.22 12.28 5.54
N VAL A 169 12.34 11.99 6.22
CA VAL A 169 12.39 11.95 7.69
C VAL A 169 12.01 13.31 8.27
N ARG A 170 12.61 14.39 7.76
CA ARG A 170 12.28 15.76 8.20
C ARG A 170 10.82 16.14 7.93
N ALA A 171 10.23 15.61 6.87
CA ALA A 171 8.83 15.84 6.52
C ALA A 171 7.83 15.06 7.40
N GLY A 172 8.31 14.11 8.21
CA GLY A 172 7.51 13.25 9.09
C GLY A 172 7.17 11.88 8.50
N TYR A 173 7.82 11.47 7.41
CA TYR A 173 7.52 10.25 6.64
C TYR A 173 8.77 9.37 6.45
N GLY A 174 9.52 9.15 7.55
CA GLY A 174 10.62 8.19 7.63
C GLY A 174 10.13 6.74 7.66
N LEU A 175 11.02 5.80 8.02
CA LEU A 175 10.72 4.36 8.15
C LEU A 175 9.50 4.11 9.03
N ILE A 176 9.43 4.78 10.18
CA ILE A 176 8.22 4.84 11.01
C ILE A 176 7.63 6.24 10.82
N PRO A 177 6.47 6.38 10.16
CA PRO A 177 5.86 7.68 9.96
C PRO A 177 5.50 8.36 11.28
N LYS A 178 5.79 9.66 11.36
CA LYS A 178 5.45 10.52 12.49
C LYS A 178 4.07 11.14 12.34
N LEU A 179 3.68 11.39 11.09
CA LEU A 179 2.51 12.19 10.74
C LEU A 179 1.57 11.41 9.82
N THR A 180 0.26 11.66 9.97
CA THR A 180 -0.75 11.24 8.99
C THR A 180 -0.61 12.03 7.68
N ALA A 181 -1.38 11.64 6.66
CA ALA A 181 -1.48 12.43 5.41
C ALA A 181 -1.95 13.87 5.67
N ALA A 182 -2.87 14.06 6.64
CA ALA A 182 -3.35 15.37 7.09
C ALA A 182 -2.37 16.08 8.06
N ARG A 183 -1.13 15.61 8.17
CA ARG A 183 -0.05 16.18 8.98
C ARG A 183 -0.35 16.25 10.49
N LYS A 184 -1.15 15.31 11.01
CA LYS A 184 -1.37 15.16 12.46
C LYS A 184 -0.40 14.13 13.04
N PRO A 185 0.16 14.35 14.26
CA PRO A 185 0.98 13.34 14.92
C PRO A 185 0.26 12.01 15.06
N ILE A 186 0.91 10.91 14.64
CA ILE A 186 0.35 9.57 14.77
C ILE A 186 0.37 9.12 16.23
N TYR A 187 1.48 9.35 16.94
CA TYR A 187 1.65 8.90 18.33
C TYR A 187 1.47 10.05 19.32
N ALA A 188 0.85 9.75 20.47
CA ALA A 188 0.65 10.73 21.54
C ALA A 188 1.96 11.00 22.31
N ASN A 189 2.80 9.97 22.44
CA ASN A 189 4.05 9.99 23.17
C ASN A 189 5.20 9.48 22.28
N ARG A 190 6.43 9.64 22.76
CA ARG A 190 7.61 8.99 22.15
C ARG A 190 7.46 7.46 22.28
N LEU A 191 7.92 6.75 21.27
CA LEU A 191 7.95 5.29 21.22
C LEU A 191 9.15 4.76 22.02
N ASP A 192 9.08 3.56 22.57
CA ASP A 192 10.29 2.89 23.07
C ASP A 192 11.28 2.66 21.92
N ALA A 193 12.58 2.83 22.14
CA ALA A 193 13.59 2.57 21.11
C ALA A 193 13.55 1.14 20.54
N ALA A 194 13.07 0.16 21.31
CA ALA A 194 12.87 -1.22 20.89
C ALA A 194 11.86 -1.35 19.73
N GLU A 195 10.88 -0.43 19.61
CA GLU A 195 9.91 -0.42 18.51
C GLU A 195 10.60 -0.37 17.15
N ALA A 196 11.65 0.45 17.01
CA ALA A 196 12.37 0.57 15.74
C ALA A 196 12.96 -0.78 15.31
N SER A 197 13.59 -1.50 16.24
CA SER A 197 14.19 -2.80 15.98
C SER A 197 13.13 -3.86 15.71
N LEU A 198 12.09 -3.92 16.56
CA LEU A 198 10.99 -4.87 16.42
C LEU A 198 10.35 -4.77 15.04
N ARG A 199 9.83 -3.60 14.66
CA ARG A 199 9.12 -3.41 13.39
C ARG A 199 10.00 -3.71 12.19
N THR A 200 11.28 -3.35 12.26
CA THR A 200 12.25 -3.67 11.21
C THR A 200 12.41 -5.19 11.05
N THR A 201 12.52 -5.93 12.16
CA THR A 201 12.66 -7.40 12.14
C THR A 201 11.41 -8.12 11.64
N ILE A 202 10.21 -7.67 12.02
CA ILE A 202 8.97 -8.38 11.69
C ILE A 202 8.33 -7.97 10.34
N VAL A 203 8.65 -6.78 9.82
CA VAL A 203 8.04 -6.25 8.60
C VAL A 203 9.08 -5.92 7.54
N HIS A 204 10.03 -5.02 7.84
CA HIS A 204 10.96 -4.48 6.84
C HIS A 204 11.89 -5.55 6.27
N ALA A 205 12.67 -6.20 7.13
CA ALA A 205 13.68 -7.17 6.71
C ALA A 205 13.07 -8.38 5.98
N PRO A 206 11.95 -8.98 6.44
CA PRO A 206 11.30 -10.07 5.70
C PRO A 206 10.79 -9.64 4.32
N TYR A 207 10.21 -8.45 4.19
CA TYR A 207 9.74 -7.93 2.89
C TYR A 207 10.90 -7.79 1.90
N HIS A 208 11.99 -7.14 2.32
CA HIS A 208 13.18 -6.96 1.47
C HIS A 208 13.88 -8.28 1.15
N ALA A 209 13.93 -9.23 2.09
CA ALA A 209 14.47 -10.56 1.82
C ALA A 209 13.64 -11.33 0.80
N ALA A 210 12.30 -11.23 0.86
CA ALA A 210 11.42 -11.83 -0.13
C ALA A 210 11.57 -11.18 -1.51
N LEU A 211 11.67 -9.86 -1.57
CA LEU A 211 11.89 -9.13 -2.81
C LEU A 211 13.23 -9.47 -3.46
N GLN A 212 14.29 -9.53 -2.65
CA GLN A 212 15.61 -9.97 -3.10
C GLN A 212 15.57 -11.40 -3.64
N ARG A 213 14.91 -12.32 -2.94
CA ARG A 213 14.75 -13.71 -3.40
C ARG A 213 14.02 -13.80 -4.75
N LEU A 214 12.95 -13.04 -4.94
CA LEU A 214 12.20 -13.01 -6.20
C LEU A 214 13.04 -12.45 -7.34
N THR A 215 13.72 -11.32 -7.12
CA THR A 215 14.57 -10.70 -8.14
C THR A 215 15.79 -11.54 -8.46
N ASP A 216 16.42 -12.19 -7.48
CA ASP A 216 17.54 -13.12 -7.71
C ASP A 216 17.11 -14.36 -8.49
N LYS A 217 15.90 -14.89 -8.22
CA LYS A 217 15.36 -16.00 -8.99
C LYS A 217 15.15 -15.62 -10.46
N ALA A 218 14.52 -14.47 -10.73
CA ALA A 218 14.35 -13.97 -12.09
C ALA A 218 15.71 -13.76 -12.77
N MET A 219 16.66 -13.14 -12.06
CA MET A 219 18.01 -12.89 -12.53
C MET A 219 18.78 -14.18 -12.89
N GLN A 220 18.64 -15.23 -12.07
CA GLN A 220 19.25 -16.55 -12.32
C GLN A 220 18.62 -17.28 -13.51
N GLN A 221 17.30 -17.11 -13.72
CA GLN A 221 16.57 -17.82 -14.77
C GLN A 221 16.68 -17.15 -16.14
N HIS A 222 16.74 -15.82 -16.17
CA HIS A 222 16.61 -15.03 -17.41
C HIS A 222 17.87 -14.26 -17.79
N GLY A 223 18.82 -14.06 -16.86
CA GLY A 223 20.02 -13.26 -17.13
C GLY A 223 19.78 -11.75 -17.06
N HIS A 224 18.58 -11.32 -16.64
CA HIS A 224 18.18 -9.94 -16.33
C HIS A 224 16.89 -9.93 -15.50
N VAL A 225 16.58 -8.78 -14.88
CA VAL A 225 15.34 -8.57 -14.11
C VAL A 225 14.89 -7.11 -14.18
N LEU A 226 13.59 -6.90 -14.32
CA LEU A 226 12.92 -5.61 -14.11
C LEU A 226 12.01 -5.70 -12.88
N LEU A 227 12.31 -4.90 -11.87
CA LEU A 227 11.43 -4.68 -10.72
C LEU A 227 10.44 -3.55 -11.02
N VAL A 228 9.14 -3.82 -10.90
CA VAL A 228 8.08 -2.81 -11.02
C VAL A 228 7.41 -2.59 -9.66
N ASP A 229 7.59 -1.40 -9.09
CA ASP A 229 7.09 -1.01 -7.77
C ASP A 229 5.82 -0.16 -7.90
N PHE A 230 4.67 -0.73 -7.57
CA PHE A 230 3.33 -0.14 -7.76
C PHE A 230 2.86 0.65 -6.52
N HIS A 231 2.43 1.88 -6.77
CA HIS A 231 1.94 2.84 -5.80
C HIS A 231 0.69 3.56 -6.32
N SER A 232 0.05 4.35 -5.46
CA SER A 232 -0.98 5.29 -5.89
C SER A 232 -0.85 6.65 -5.22
N MET A 233 -1.24 7.67 -5.97
CA MET A 233 -1.17 9.06 -5.56
C MET A 233 -2.55 9.74 -5.62
N PRO A 234 -2.78 10.81 -4.83
CA PRO A 234 -3.96 11.65 -5.00
C PRO A 234 -4.06 12.18 -6.44
N GLY A 235 -5.28 12.52 -6.88
CA GLY A 235 -5.46 13.03 -8.25
C GLY A 235 -4.98 14.46 -8.49
N GLN A 236 -4.59 15.16 -7.43
CA GLN A 236 -4.07 16.51 -7.48
C GLN A 236 -2.87 16.66 -6.56
N ASP A 237 -1.96 17.59 -6.90
CA ASP A 237 -0.87 17.98 -6.03
C ASP A 237 -1.37 18.88 -4.86
N ARG A 238 -0.43 19.33 -4.01
CA ARG A 238 -0.78 20.21 -2.87
C ARG A 238 -1.22 21.62 -3.27
N MET A 239 -1.03 22.00 -4.52
CA MET A 239 -1.44 23.28 -5.10
C MET A 239 -2.75 23.13 -5.89
N ASN A 240 -3.42 21.97 -5.81
CA ASN A 240 -4.63 21.59 -6.54
C ASN A 240 -4.45 21.50 -8.06
N ASN A 241 -3.22 21.34 -8.56
CA ASN A 241 -3.00 21.04 -9.97
C ASN A 241 -3.31 19.56 -10.22
N ALA A 242 -3.97 19.26 -11.33
CA ALA A 242 -4.18 17.88 -11.76
C ALA A 242 -2.85 17.17 -12.00
N LEU A 243 -2.70 15.98 -11.44
CA LEU A 243 -1.57 15.11 -11.73
C LEU A 243 -1.91 14.22 -12.94
N PRO A 244 -0.90 13.77 -13.71
CA PRO A 244 -1.08 12.75 -14.73
C PRO A 244 -1.78 11.49 -14.19
N ASP A 245 -2.36 10.71 -15.10
CA ASP A 245 -3.00 9.44 -14.78
C ASP A 245 -1.97 8.43 -14.25
N ILE A 246 -0.79 8.40 -14.88
CA ILE A 246 0.35 7.57 -14.49
C ILE A 246 1.60 8.46 -14.33
N ILE A 247 2.31 8.33 -13.21
CA ILE A 247 3.65 8.92 -13.06
C ILE A 247 4.67 7.82 -12.86
N PHE A 248 5.71 7.83 -13.69
CA PHE A 248 6.84 6.93 -13.59
C PHE A 248 7.97 7.54 -12.78
N GLY A 249 8.63 6.73 -11.96
CA GLY A 249 9.82 7.11 -11.21
C GLY A 249 10.97 6.15 -11.46
N ASP A 250 12.05 6.62 -12.06
CA ASP A 250 13.27 5.83 -12.37
C ASP A 250 14.55 6.47 -11.80
N GLY A 251 14.38 7.36 -10.83
CA GLY A 251 15.47 8.10 -10.23
C GLY A 251 16.10 9.15 -11.15
N HIS A 252 15.38 9.62 -12.18
CA HIS A 252 15.90 10.48 -13.26
C HIS A 252 16.84 9.72 -14.21
N GLY A 253 16.40 8.56 -14.67
CA GLY A 253 17.13 7.69 -15.60
C GLY A 253 18.25 6.87 -14.96
N THR A 254 18.27 6.75 -13.63
CA THR A 254 19.32 5.99 -12.92
C THR A 254 18.98 4.52 -12.75
N THR A 255 17.70 4.15 -12.76
CA THR A 255 17.26 2.77 -12.45
C THR A 255 16.66 2.03 -13.63
N LEU A 256 16.28 2.74 -14.71
CA LEU A 256 15.67 2.17 -15.91
C LEU A 256 16.33 2.73 -17.16
N ASP A 257 16.61 1.86 -18.14
CA ASP A 257 17.15 2.25 -19.42
C ASP A 257 16.12 3.03 -20.26
N ARG A 258 16.63 3.83 -21.18
CA ARG A 258 15.80 4.75 -21.95
C ARG A 258 14.83 4.05 -22.90
N ALA A 259 15.22 2.93 -23.49
CA ALA A 259 14.37 2.20 -24.44
C ALA A 259 13.17 1.59 -23.70
N THR A 260 13.40 0.98 -22.54
CA THR A 260 12.33 0.48 -21.67
C THR A 260 11.43 1.62 -21.17
N ALA A 261 12.01 2.76 -20.77
CA ALA A 261 11.25 3.94 -20.33
C ALA A 261 10.32 4.50 -21.44
N ASP A 262 10.81 4.59 -22.68
CA ASP A 262 10.01 5.05 -23.81
C ASP A 262 8.90 4.03 -24.16
N ALA A 263 9.19 2.73 -24.09
CA ALA A 263 8.23 1.65 -24.35
C ALA A 263 7.07 1.63 -23.34
N VAL A 264 7.36 1.72 -22.03
CA VAL A 264 6.29 1.77 -21.00
C VAL A 264 5.48 3.06 -21.09
N SER A 265 6.10 4.18 -21.47
CA SER A 265 5.37 5.43 -21.74
C SER A 265 4.42 5.30 -22.93
N GLY A 266 4.86 4.63 -24.00
CA GLY A 266 4.04 4.35 -25.18
C GLY A 266 2.79 3.56 -24.82
N PHE A 267 2.96 2.45 -24.08
CA PHE A 267 1.85 1.58 -23.68
C PHE A 267 0.68 2.35 -23.03
N PHE A 268 0.95 3.16 -22.01
CA PHE A 268 -0.13 3.88 -21.30
C PHE A 268 -0.70 5.05 -22.10
N LYS A 269 0.11 5.71 -22.95
CA LYS A 269 -0.40 6.74 -23.86
C LYS A 269 -1.33 6.15 -24.92
N ASP A 270 -0.99 4.98 -25.46
CA ASP A 270 -1.83 4.27 -26.43
C ASP A 270 -3.13 3.77 -25.78
N ALA A 271 -3.09 3.47 -24.48
CA ALA A 271 -4.29 3.21 -23.66
C ALA A 271 -5.10 4.49 -23.32
N GLY A 272 -4.69 5.67 -23.82
CA GLY A 272 -5.39 6.94 -23.63
C GLY A 272 -5.10 7.64 -22.29
N LEU A 273 -4.10 7.20 -21.53
CA LEU A 273 -3.73 7.78 -20.24
C LEU A 273 -2.62 8.83 -20.38
N SER A 274 -2.72 9.89 -19.59
CA SER A 274 -1.65 10.88 -19.44
C SER A 274 -0.50 10.34 -18.61
N VAL A 275 0.74 10.59 -19.06
CA VAL A 275 1.97 10.05 -18.46
C VAL A 275 2.91 11.17 -18.04
N GLY A 276 3.36 11.13 -16.79
CA GLY A 276 4.44 11.98 -16.24
C GLY A 276 5.66 11.18 -15.83
N TRP A 277 6.78 11.87 -15.62
CA TRP A 277 8.05 11.28 -15.18
C TRP A 277 8.66 12.09 -14.03
N ASN A 278 9.09 11.38 -13.00
CA ASN A 278 9.92 11.83 -11.90
C ASN A 278 9.42 13.04 -11.10
N HIS A 279 8.19 13.50 -11.33
CA HIS A 279 7.60 14.63 -10.62
C HIS A 279 6.12 14.37 -10.33
N PRO A 280 5.67 14.55 -9.07
CA PRO A 280 6.47 14.81 -7.87
C PRO A 280 7.19 13.55 -7.32
N TYR A 281 7.01 12.39 -7.96
CA TYR A 281 7.50 11.10 -7.50
C TYR A 281 8.60 10.58 -8.43
N ALA A 282 9.85 10.56 -7.95
CA ALA A 282 11.03 10.15 -8.73
C ALA A 282 11.51 8.72 -8.45
N GLY A 283 10.69 7.86 -7.84
CA GLY A 283 11.09 6.55 -7.36
C GLY A 283 11.63 6.56 -5.93
N GLY A 284 11.12 5.64 -5.12
CA GLY A 284 11.41 5.49 -3.69
C GLY A 284 12.66 4.66 -3.40
N HIS A 285 12.77 4.17 -2.17
CA HIS A 285 13.91 3.38 -1.73
C HIS A 285 14.01 2.06 -2.49
N ILE A 286 12.91 1.31 -2.61
CA ILE A 286 12.84 0.02 -3.31
C ILE A 286 13.36 0.18 -4.75
N THR A 287 12.83 1.15 -5.50
CA THR A 287 13.27 1.41 -6.87
C THR A 287 14.76 1.76 -6.94
N ARG A 288 15.23 2.69 -6.10
CA ARG A 288 16.61 3.19 -6.15
C ARG A 288 17.66 2.19 -5.64
N SER A 289 17.29 1.27 -4.76
CA SER A 289 18.21 0.25 -4.23
C SER A 289 18.28 -1.01 -5.09
N ASN A 290 17.29 -1.25 -5.96
CA ASN A 290 17.19 -2.48 -6.75
C ASN A 290 17.43 -2.27 -8.26
N GLY A 291 17.68 -1.04 -8.73
CA GLY A 291 17.89 -0.76 -10.14
C GLY A 291 19.17 0.04 -10.46
N ASP A 292 19.86 -0.35 -11.51
CA ASP A 292 20.85 0.45 -12.25
C ASP A 292 20.54 0.33 -13.74
N ALA A 293 20.23 1.46 -14.38
CA ALA A 293 19.85 1.57 -15.79
C ALA A 293 20.89 0.99 -16.77
N ARG A 294 22.14 0.78 -16.32
CA ARG A 294 23.25 0.24 -17.12
C ARG A 294 23.51 -1.23 -16.83
N SER A 295 22.73 -1.86 -15.96
CA SER A 295 22.91 -3.23 -15.52
C SER A 295 21.74 -4.11 -15.96
N ALA A 296 21.90 -5.42 -15.77
CA ALA A 296 20.83 -6.38 -15.97
C ALA A 296 19.75 -6.34 -14.87
N ARG A 297 19.91 -5.51 -13.83
CA ARG A 297 18.93 -5.28 -12.76
C ARG A 297 18.38 -3.87 -12.89
N GLN A 298 17.18 -3.76 -13.41
CA GLN A 298 16.50 -2.47 -13.60
C GLN A 298 15.28 -2.37 -12.70
N ALA A 299 14.85 -1.15 -12.40
CA ALA A 299 13.68 -0.90 -11.57
C ALA A 299 12.90 0.33 -12.02
N LEU A 300 11.58 0.25 -11.91
CA LEU A 300 10.63 1.30 -12.23
C LEU A 300 9.61 1.43 -11.10
N GLN A 301 9.34 2.65 -10.65
CA GLN A 301 8.17 2.95 -9.84
C GLN A 301 7.00 3.41 -10.73
N ILE A 302 5.79 2.98 -10.40
CA ILE A 302 4.54 3.43 -11.05
C ILE A 302 3.63 4.02 -9.97
N GLU A 303 3.27 5.29 -10.12
CA GLU A 303 2.28 5.97 -9.30
C GLU A 303 0.98 6.08 -10.09
N ILE A 304 -0.07 5.42 -9.61
CA ILE A 304 -1.39 5.40 -10.24
C ILE A 304 -2.26 6.48 -9.63
N ASN A 305 -2.83 7.35 -10.46
CA ASN A 305 -3.76 8.38 -10.00
C ASN A 305 -5.04 7.74 -9.44
N ARG A 306 -5.37 8.03 -8.18
CA ARG A 306 -6.56 7.48 -7.51
C ARG A 306 -7.89 7.83 -8.19
N ASN A 307 -7.94 8.91 -8.98
CA ASN A 307 -9.14 9.25 -9.77
C ASN A 307 -9.47 8.17 -10.83
N LEU A 308 -8.51 7.32 -11.19
CA LEU A 308 -8.73 6.26 -12.16
C LEU A 308 -9.51 5.07 -11.59
N TYR A 309 -9.64 4.94 -10.26
CA TYR A 309 -10.23 3.73 -9.67
C TYR A 309 -10.94 3.92 -8.32
N MET A 310 -10.84 5.10 -7.68
CA MET A 310 -11.49 5.37 -6.39
C MET A 310 -12.74 6.26 -6.53
N ASP A 311 -13.71 6.03 -5.64
CA ASP A 311 -14.87 6.87 -5.38
C ASP A 311 -14.72 7.53 -4.00
N GLY A 312 -14.11 8.71 -3.97
CA GLY A 312 -13.79 9.40 -2.71
C GLY A 312 -12.54 8.84 -2.02
N PRO A 313 -12.36 9.10 -0.71
CA PRO A 313 -11.07 8.92 -0.04
C PRO A 313 -10.74 7.48 0.41
N ALA A 314 -11.74 6.61 0.53
CA ALA A 314 -11.57 5.27 1.10
C ALA A 314 -12.58 4.26 0.52
N ARG A 315 -12.86 4.36 -0.79
CA ARG A 315 -13.73 3.42 -1.49
C ARG A 315 -13.28 3.26 -2.94
N LEU A 316 -13.36 2.03 -3.43
CA LEU A 316 -13.15 1.71 -4.83
C LEU A 316 -14.41 1.95 -5.64
N ASP A 317 -14.23 2.50 -6.84
CA ASP A 317 -15.24 2.46 -7.89
C ASP A 317 -15.10 1.13 -8.64
N SER A 318 -16.11 0.28 -8.55
CA SER A 318 -15.98 -1.08 -9.07
C SER A 318 -15.74 -1.14 -10.58
N GLN A 319 -16.43 -0.31 -11.36
CA GLN A 319 -16.31 -0.35 -12.82
C GLN A 319 -14.95 0.18 -13.26
N ARG A 320 -14.55 1.34 -12.72
CA ARG A 320 -13.24 1.94 -13.01
C ARG A 320 -12.10 1.05 -12.56
N THR A 321 -12.23 0.41 -11.39
CA THR A 321 -11.21 -0.52 -10.89
C THR A 321 -11.06 -1.77 -11.77
N LEU A 322 -12.16 -2.35 -12.25
CA LEU A 322 -12.09 -3.50 -13.18
C LEU A 322 -11.44 -3.11 -14.51
N GLY A 323 -11.84 -1.96 -15.09
CA GLY A 323 -11.24 -1.48 -16.34
C GLY A 323 -9.74 -1.22 -16.19
N LEU A 324 -9.31 -0.55 -15.11
CA LEU A 324 -7.89 -0.31 -14.86
C LEU A 324 -7.12 -1.61 -14.58
N ARG A 325 -7.73 -2.59 -13.90
CA ARG A 325 -7.14 -3.91 -13.69
C ARG A 325 -6.87 -4.63 -15.02
N GLU A 326 -7.78 -4.53 -15.99
CA GLU A 326 -7.56 -5.07 -17.34
C GLU A 326 -6.37 -4.38 -18.02
N THR A 327 -6.28 -3.06 -17.93
CA THR A 327 -5.13 -2.29 -18.44
C THR A 327 -3.82 -2.70 -17.79
N ILE A 328 -3.77 -2.86 -16.46
CA ILE A 328 -2.57 -3.31 -15.73
C ILE A 328 -2.20 -4.76 -16.08
N SER A 329 -3.18 -5.63 -16.29
CA SER A 329 -2.94 -7.01 -16.73
C SER A 329 -2.34 -7.04 -18.14
N ALA A 330 -2.87 -6.22 -19.05
CA ALA A 330 -2.32 -6.05 -20.40
C ALA A 330 -0.92 -5.43 -20.37
N PHE A 331 -0.66 -4.49 -19.45
CA PHE A 331 0.67 -3.92 -19.24
C PHE A 331 1.67 -4.98 -18.78
N GLY A 332 1.25 -5.86 -17.86
CA GLY A 332 2.05 -7.00 -17.44
C GLY A 332 2.42 -7.91 -18.62
N ALA A 333 1.45 -8.28 -19.46
CA ALA A 333 1.72 -9.08 -20.66
C ALA A 333 2.70 -8.36 -21.61
N PHE A 334 2.49 -7.06 -21.83
CA PHE A 334 3.38 -6.22 -22.63
C PHE A 334 4.82 -6.21 -22.11
N LEU A 335 5.02 -6.07 -20.79
CA LEU A 335 6.36 -6.14 -20.19
C LEU A 335 7.00 -7.51 -20.39
N VAL A 336 6.25 -8.59 -20.20
CA VAL A 336 6.77 -9.95 -20.38
C VAL A 336 7.22 -10.20 -21.81
N THR A 337 6.47 -9.71 -22.82
CA THR A 337 6.92 -9.79 -24.22
C THR A 337 8.11 -8.88 -24.49
N THR A 338 8.02 -7.61 -24.12
CA THR A 338 9.00 -6.58 -24.51
C THR A 338 10.35 -6.76 -23.81
N PHE A 339 10.33 -7.15 -22.54
CA PHE A 339 11.53 -7.29 -21.71
C PHE A 339 11.91 -8.76 -21.51
N GLY A 340 11.00 -9.72 -21.67
CA GLY A 340 11.34 -11.15 -21.57
C GLY A 340 12.15 -11.67 -22.77
N GLU A 341 11.92 -11.15 -23.98
CA GLU A 341 12.61 -11.60 -25.20
C GLU A 341 14.02 -11.01 -25.37
N THR A 342 14.36 -9.93 -24.67
CA THR A 342 15.65 -9.24 -24.84
C THR A 342 16.85 -9.96 -24.23
N GLY A 343 16.65 -11.05 -23.48
CA GLY A 343 17.72 -11.80 -22.80
C GLY A 343 18.46 -12.87 -23.65
N THR A 344 17.97 -13.20 -24.85
CA THR A 344 18.58 -14.26 -25.69
C THR A 344 19.63 -13.76 -26.69
N ALA A 345 20.08 -12.52 -26.58
CA ALA A 345 21.10 -11.95 -27.46
C ALA A 345 22.40 -11.63 -26.69
N ALA A 346 23.20 -12.67 -26.45
CA ALA A 346 24.64 -12.57 -26.20
C ALA A 346 25.34 -13.84 -26.71
#